data_AF-A0A1L8D1E9-F1
#
_entry.id   AF-A0A1L8D1E9-F1
#
_cell.length_a   1.000
_cell.length_b   1.000
_cell.length_c   1.000
_cell.angle_alpha   90.00
_cell.angle_beta   90.00
_cell.angle_gamma   90.00
#
_symmetry.space_group_name_H-M   'P 1'
#
loop_
_entity.id
_entity.type
_entity.pdbx_description
1 polymer ?
#
loop_
_entity_poly.entity_id
_entity_poly.type
_entity_poly.pdbx_seq_one_letter_code
_entity_poly.pdbx_strand_id
1 'polypeptide(L)'
;MDQNSRRNILLVGLILGMFFSALDQTVVGTAMPRIIGELGGLDILSWVTTAYMLTSTTFVPIAGKLADIYGRRIMYVSGLGLFMLGSALCGTSENMTQLIIYRGLQGIGGGILMPMAMTIVGDVFWVAMFIILFGIFISFFMENIKVEKQPGGIISKEKPVESGAK
;
A
#
# COMPACT_ATOMS: atom_id res chain seq x y z
N MET A 1 10.61 -26.57 -21.94
CA MET A 1 10.81 -25.44 -21.01
C MET A 1 11.15 -26.00 -19.63
N ASP A 2 12.42 -25.87 -19.24
CA ASP A 2 12.97 -26.49 -18.03
C ASP A 2 12.29 -26.00 -16.73
N GLN A 3 12.23 -26.89 -15.75
CA GLN A 3 11.67 -26.65 -14.43
C GLN A 3 12.41 -25.51 -13.68
N ASN A 4 13.70 -25.33 -13.97
CA ASN A 4 14.51 -24.21 -13.45
C ASN A 4 14.13 -22.87 -14.08
N SER A 5 13.82 -22.80 -15.39
CA SER A 5 13.38 -21.55 -16.04
C SER A 5 12.02 -21.10 -15.53
N ARG A 6 11.08 -22.03 -15.29
CA ARG A 6 9.76 -21.69 -14.70
C ARG A 6 9.90 -21.14 -13.28
N ARG A 7 10.78 -21.71 -12.45
CA ARG A 7 11.07 -21.20 -11.11
C ARG A 7 11.69 -19.78 -11.17
N ASN A 8 12.65 -19.56 -12.06
CA ASN A 8 13.27 -18.24 -12.21
C ASN A 8 12.29 -17.17 -12.70
N ILE A 9 11.38 -17.48 -13.62
CA ILE A 9 10.34 -16.53 -14.07
C ILE A 9 9.39 -16.17 -12.93
N LEU A 10 9.00 -17.13 -12.10
CA LEU A 10 8.19 -16.86 -10.91
C LEU A 10 8.93 -15.97 -9.92
N LEU A 11 10.22 -16.23 -9.67
CA LEU A 11 11.05 -15.43 -8.79
C LEU A 11 11.21 -13.99 -9.28
N VAL A 12 11.47 -13.80 -10.57
CA VAL A 12 11.56 -12.47 -11.18
C VAL A 12 10.23 -11.73 -11.07
N GLY A 13 9.11 -12.39 -11.35
CA GLY A 13 7.78 -11.81 -11.17
C GLY A 13 7.48 -11.42 -9.72
N LEU A 14 7.95 -12.21 -8.76
CA LEU A 14 7.77 -11.95 -7.34
C LEU A 14 8.59 -10.77 -6.83
N ILE A 15 9.86 -10.72 -7.23
CA ILE A 15 10.76 -9.61 -6.90
C ILE A 15 10.28 -8.31 -7.54
N LEU A 16 9.84 -8.36 -8.80
CA LEU A 16 9.24 -7.21 -9.48
C LEU A 16 7.94 -6.75 -8.82
N GLY A 17 7.07 -7.67 -8.41
CA GLY A 17 5.83 -7.30 -7.70
C GLY A 17 6.10 -6.71 -6.31
N MET A 18 7.10 -7.24 -5.59
CA MET A 18 7.55 -6.64 -4.32
C MET A 18 8.15 -5.24 -4.53
N PHE A 19 8.95 -5.06 -5.59
CA PHE A 19 9.50 -3.75 -5.96
C PHE A 19 8.40 -2.75 -6.31
N PHE A 20 7.40 -3.17 -7.10
CA PHE A 20 6.27 -2.32 -7.47
C PHE A 20 5.40 -1.95 -6.25
N SER A 21 5.22 -2.88 -5.32
CA SER A 21 4.53 -2.62 -4.05
C SER A 21 5.29 -1.63 -3.15
N ALA A 22 6.62 -1.65 -3.17
CA ALA A 22 7.43 -0.68 -2.44
C ALA A 22 7.33 0.73 -3.06
N LEU A 23 7.32 0.82 -4.40
CA LEU A 23 7.18 2.08 -5.12
C LEU A 23 5.85 2.80 -4.82
N ASP A 24 4.74 2.06 -4.72
CA ASP A 24 3.42 2.65 -4.49
C ASP A 24 3.37 3.54 -3.25
N GLN A 25 3.88 3.08 -2.10
CA GLN A 25 3.88 3.89 -0.88
C GLN A 25 4.72 5.17 -1.03
N THR A 26 5.80 5.12 -1.79
CA THR A 26 6.63 6.31 -2.09
C THR A 26 5.94 7.27 -3.05
N VAL A 27 5.28 6.75 -4.09
CA VAL A 27 4.49 7.57 -5.04
C VAL A 27 3.41 8.34 -4.29
N VAL A 28 2.75 7.68 -3.35
CA VAL A 28 1.69 8.26 -2.54
C VAL A 28 2.21 9.37 -1.62
N GLY A 29 3.33 9.14 -0.94
CA GLY A 29 3.97 10.14 -0.08
C GLY A 29 4.46 11.37 -0.85
N THR A 30 4.92 11.19 -2.09
CA THR A 30 5.44 12.29 -2.93
C THR A 30 4.36 13.01 -3.73
N ALA A 31 3.28 12.32 -4.11
CA ALA A 31 2.15 12.91 -4.83
C ALA A 31 1.14 13.58 -3.89
N MET A 32 1.09 13.19 -2.61
CA MET A 32 0.15 13.76 -1.62
C MET A 32 0.14 15.30 -1.60
N PRO A 33 1.29 16.01 -1.52
CA PRO A 33 1.33 17.47 -1.52
C PRO A 33 0.74 18.09 -2.79
N ARG A 34 0.90 17.41 -3.93
CA ARG A 34 0.40 17.89 -5.22
C ARG A 34 -1.10 17.65 -5.37
N ILE A 35 -1.59 16.50 -4.91
CA ILE A 35 -3.02 16.16 -4.86
C ILE A 35 -3.77 17.18 -3.97
N ILE A 36 -3.18 17.61 -2.84
CA ILE A 36 -3.73 18.68 -2.00
C ILE A 36 -3.85 20.00 -2.76
N GLY A 37 -2.79 20.36 -3.49
CA GLY A 37 -2.71 21.62 -4.22
C GLY A 37 -3.63 21.70 -5.44
N GLU A 38 -3.89 20.57 -6.10
CA GLU A 38 -4.68 20.52 -7.35
C GLU A 38 -6.17 20.22 -7.10
N LEU A 39 -6.52 19.34 -6.14
CA LEU A 39 -7.93 18.93 -5.93
C LEU A 39 -8.63 19.66 -4.79
N GLY A 40 -7.90 20.16 -3.78
CA GLY A 40 -8.48 20.71 -2.57
C GLY A 40 -9.24 19.66 -1.71
N GLY A 41 -9.42 19.95 -0.42
CA GLY A 41 -10.08 19.02 0.53
C GLY A 41 -9.11 18.35 1.50
N LEU A 42 -8.47 19.15 2.36
CA LEU A 42 -7.60 18.65 3.44
C LEU A 42 -8.32 17.68 4.38
N ASP A 43 -9.62 17.89 4.61
CA ASP A 43 -10.41 17.09 5.56
C ASP A 43 -10.64 15.64 5.09
N ILE A 44 -10.67 15.41 3.77
CA ILE A 44 -10.89 14.09 3.16
C ILE A 44 -9.59 13.41 2.72
N LEU A 45 -8.43 14.04 2.92
CA LEU A 45 -7.16 13.44 2.57
C LEU A 45 -6.78 12.27 3.48
N SER A 46 -7.10 12.36 4.76
CA SER A 46 -6.89 11.25 5.72
C SER A 46 -7.61 9.97 5.27
N TRP A 47 -8.79 10.12 4.65
CA TRP A 47 -9.57 9.02 4.11
C TRP A 47 -8.87 8.28 2.96
N VAL A 48 -7.95 8.91 2.24
CA VAL A 48 -7.18 8.25 1.16
C VAL A 48 -6.34 7.11 1.73
N THR A 49 -5.61 7.38 2.81
CA THR A 49 -4.79 6.38 3.50
C THR A 49 -5.67 5.41 4.31
N THR A 50 -6.69 5.92 5.00
CA THR A 50 -7.62 5.09 5.80
C THR A 50 -8.38 4.08 4.93
N ALA A 51 -8.89 4.47 3.75
CA ALA A 51 -9.61 3.56 2.87
C ALA A 51 -8.70 2.43 2.35
N TYR A 52 -7.45 2.74 2.01
CA TYR A 52 -6.45 1.74 1.63
C TYR A 52 -6.15 0.77 2.79
N MET A 53 -5.92 1.28 4.01
CA MET A 53 -5.67 0.45 5.19
C MET A 53 -6.88 -0.42 5.55
N LEU A 54 -8.09 0.13 5.48
CA LEU A 54 -9.32 -0.59 5.82
C LEU A 54 -9.58 -1.76 4.87
N THR A 55 -9.49 -1.49 3.57
CA THR A 55 -9.68 -2.51 2.53
C THR A 55 -8.58 -3.56 2.57
N SER A 56 -7.31 -3.16 2.63
CA SER A 56 -6.19 -4.09 2.74
C SER A 56 -6.31 -4.99 3.98
N THR A 57 -6.59 -4.43 5.16
CA THR A 57 -6.73 -5.20 6.41
C THR A 57 -7.89 -6.19 6.34
N THR A 58 -9.00 -5.81 5.71
CA THR A 58 -10.18 -6.68 5.55
C THR A 58 -9.91 -7.81 4.55
N PHE A 59 -9.15 -7.54 3.48
CA PHE A 59 -8.86 -8.52 2.44
C PHE A 59 -7.71 -9.46 2.74
N VAL A 60 -6.78 -9.13 3.66
CA VAL A 60 -5.69 -10.04 4.07
C VAL A 60 -6.20 -11.44 4.48
N PRO A 61 -7.15 -11.60 5.42
CA PRO A 61 -7.64 -12.94 5.81
C PRO A 61 -8.43 -13.62 4.69
N ILE A 62 -9.17 -12.85 3.89
CA ILE A 62 -9.93 -13.33 2.74
C ILE A 62 -8.97 -13.92 1.70
N ALA A 63 -7.89 -13.19 1.39
CA ALA A 63 -6.85 -13.60 0.46
C ALA A 63 -6.19 -14.91 0.89
N GLY A 64 -5.88 -15.05 2.18
CA GLY A 64 -5.33 -16.30 2.73
C GLY A 64 -6.24 -17.50 2.48
N LYS A 65 -7.53 -17.36 2.80
CA LYS A 65 -8.48 -18.46 2.58
C LYS A 65 -8.69 -18.79 1.10
N LEU A 66 -8.71 -17.78 0.23
CA LEU A 66 -8.81 -18.00 -1.22
C LEU A 66 -7.52 -18.62 -1.80
N ALA A 67 -6.36 -18.28 -1.26
CA ALA A 67 -5.07 -18.83 -1.67
C ALA A 67 -4.95 -20.33 -1.41
N ASP A 68 -5.53 -20.80 -0.31
CA ASP A 68 -5.56 -22.21 0.04
C ASP A 68 -6.42 -23.03 -0.94
N ILE A 69 -7.48 -22.42 -1.51
CA ILE A 69 -8.42 -23.09 -2.43
C ILE A 69 -7.94 -23.00 -3.89
N TYR A 70 -7.57 -21.81 -4.35
CA TYR A 70 -7.23 -21.54 -5.76
C TYR A 70 -5.73 -21.68 -6.06
N GLY A 71 -4.91 -21.87 -5.02
CA GLY A 71 -3.47 -21.95 -5.14
C GLY A 71 -2.78 -20.58 -5.09
N ARG A 72 -1.58 -20.58 -4.51
CA ARG A 72 -0.85 -19.37 -4.14
C ARG A 72 -0.45 -18.51 -5.35
N ARG A 73 -0.07 -19.16 -6.45
CA ARG A 73 0.36 -18.50 -7.68
C ARG A 73 -0.76 -17.68 -8.33
N ILE A 74 -1.97 -18.22 -8.40
CA ILE A 74 -3.10 -17.56 -9.08
C ILE A 74 -3.53 -16.33 -8.29
N MET A 75 -3.62 -16.43 -6.96
CA MET A 75 -3.95 -15.28 -6.12
C MET A 75 -2.88 -14.18 -6.15
N TYR A 76 -1.60 -14.54 -6.24
CA TYR A 76 -0.55 -13.53 -6.39
C TYR A 76 -0.68 -12.75 -7.71
N VAL A 77 -0.91 -13.46 -8.82
CA VAL A 77 -1.05 -12.82 -10.14
C VAL A 77 -2.34 -12.02 -10.24
N SER A 78 -3.45 -12.49 -9.67
CA SER A 78 -4.72 -11.75 -9.66
C SER A 78 -4.61 -10.48 -8.80
N GLY A 79 -3.99 -10.58 -7.61
CA GLY A 79 -3.70 -9.43 -6.76
C GLY A 79 -2.81 -8.40 -7.47
N LEU A 80 -1.77 -8.87 -8.17
CA LEU A 80 -0.88 -8.02 -8.98
C LEU A 80 -1.63 -7.26 -10.07
N GLY A 81 -2.51 -7.95 -10.80
CA GLY A 81 -3.35 -7.33 -11.82
C GLY A 81 -4.29 -6.29 -11.23
N LEU A 82 -4.95 -6.61 -10.11
CA LEU A 82 -5.89 -5.72 -9.44
C LEU A 82 -5.19 -4.47 -8.88
N PHE A 83 -3.98 -4.64 -8.37
CA PHE A 83 -3.13 -3.55 -7.91
C PHE A 83 -2.70 -2.62 -9.05
N MET A 84 -2.22 -3.16 -10.17
CA MET A 84 -1.84 -2.36 -11.32
C MET A 84 -3.04 -1.59 -11.89
N LEU A 85 -4.21 -2.22 -11.96
CA LEU A 85 -5.44 -1.55 -12.39
C LEU A 85 -5.84 -0.42 -11.44
N GLY A 86 -5.82 -0.67 -10.13
CA GLY A 86 -6.09 0.37 -9.12
C GLY A 86 -5.12 1.54 -9.22
N SER A 87 -3.82 1.26 -9.40
CA SER A 87 -2.79 2.30 -9.55
C SER A 87 -2.97 3.13 -10.81
N ALA A 88 -3.31 2.50 -11.95
CA ALA A 88 -3.62 3.20 -13.18
C ALA A 88 -4.86 4.11 -13.04
N LEU A 89 -5.90 3.63 -12.36
CA LEU A 89 -7.12 4.40 -12.08
C LEU A 89 -6.85 5.58 -11.13
N CYS A 90 -5.99 5.42 -10.13
CA CYS A 90 -5.54 6.51 -9.26
C CYS A 90 -4.87 7.64 -10.07
N GLY A 91 -4.15 7.30 -11.15
CA GLY A 91 -3.53 8.29 -12.05
C GLY A 91 -4.53 9.09 -12.89
N THR A 92 -5.75 8.58 -13.09
CA THR A 92 -6.81 9.26 -13.86
C THR A 92 -7.86 9.95 -12.98
N SER A 93 -7.63 10.05 -11.66
CA SER A 93 -8.64 10.61 -10.76
C SER A 93 -8.74 12.13 -10.91
N GLU A 94 -9.94 12.64 -11.14
CA GLU A 94 -10.22 14.09 -11.24
C GLU A 94 -10.74 14.68 -9.91
N ASN A 95 -11.23 13.83 -9.00
CA ASN A 95 -11.86 14.23 -7.74
C ASN A 95 -11.33 13.43 -6.54
N MET A 96 -11.35 14.05 -5.34
CA MET A 96 -10.77 13.44 -4.13
C MET A 96 -11.54 12.18 -3.71
N THR A 97 -12.87 12.19 -3.81
CA THR A 97 -13.70 11.00 -3.55
C THR A 97 -13.39 9.84 -4.49
N GLN A 98 -13.14 10.14 -5.76
CA GLN A 98 -12.81 9.15 -6.78
C GLN A 98 -11.42 8.54 -6.51
N LEU A 99 -10.46 9.36 -6.10
CA LEU A 99 -9.15 8.90 -5.63
C LEU A 99 -9.28 7.97 -4.40
N ILE A 100 -10.14 8.29 -3.43
CA ILE A 100 -10.40 7.44 -2.25
C ILE A 100 -10.98 6.08 -2.67
N ILE A 101 -11.95 6.08 -3.59
CA ILE A 101 -12.55 4.83 -4.10
C ILE A 101 -11.50 3.98 -4.83
N TYR A 102 -10.70 4.60 -5.70
CA TYR A 102 -9.63 3.91 -6.42
C TYR A 102 -8.54 3.39 -5.47
N ARG A 103 -8.24 4.11 -4.40
CA ARG A 103 -7.37 3.61 -3.32
C ARG A 103 -7.96 2.47 -2.54
N GLY A 104 -9.26 2.48 -2.28
CA GLY A 104 -9.95 1.33 -1.72
C GLY A 104 -9.80 0.11 -2.62
N LEU A 105 -10.03 0.27 -3.93
CA LEU A 105 -9.85 -0.80 -4.91
C LEU A 105 -8.39 -1.30 -4.97
N GLN A 106 -7.43 -0.38 -4.97
CA GLN A 106 -6.01 -0.70 -4.97
C GLN A 106 -5.59 -1.42 -3.67
N GLY A 107 -6.17 -1.04 -2.53
CA GLY A 107 -5.95 -1.66 -1.22
C GLY A 107 -6.38 -3.12 -1.17
N ILE A 108 -7.41 -3.51 -1.92
CA ILE A 108 -7.77 -4.92 -2.13
C ILE A 108 -6.61 -5.69 -2.76
N GLY A 109 -6.03 -5.14 -3.84
CA GLY A 109 -4.87 -5.72 -4.51
C GLY A 109 -3.64 -5.80 -3.61
N GLY A 110 -3.36 -4.74 -2.84
CA GLY A 110 -2.25 -4.68 -1.89
C GLY A 110 -2.38 -5.68 -0.74
N GLY A 111 -3.61 -5.84 -0.20
CA GLY A 111 -3.93 -6.80 0.85
C GLY A 111 -3.83 -8.26 0.42
N ILE A 112 -3.98 -8.54 -0.89
CA ILE A 112 -3.73 -9.87 -1.46
C ILE A 112 -2.24 -10.05 -1.76
N LEU A 113 -1.60 -9.09 -2.41
CA LEU A 113 -0.21 -9.18 -2.87
C LEU A 113 0.77 -9.45 -1.74
N MET A 114 0.70 -8.65 -0.67
CA MET A 114 1.71 -8.63 0.37
C MET A 114 1.82 -9.95 1.16
N PRO A 115 0.72 -10.51 1.74
CA PRO A 115 0.80 -11.80 2.42
C PRO A 115 1.14 -12.93 1.46
N MET A 116 0.61 -12.90 0.22
CA MET A 116 0.85 -13.94 -0.77
C MET A 116 2.29 -13.99 -1.25
N ALA A 117 2.92 -12.82 -1.44
CA ALA A 117 4.33 -12.72 -1.76
C ALA A 117 5.16 -13.41 -0.68
N MET A 118 4.85 -13.12 0.58
CA MET A 118 5.54 -13.70 1.73
C MET A 118 5.33 -15.22 1.82
N THR A 119 4.09 -15.71 1.63
CA THR A 119 3.82 -17.15 1.63
C THR A 119 4.61 -17.88 0.54
N ILE A 120 4.65 -17.35 -0.68
CA ILE A 120 5.39 -17.98 -1.79
C ILE A 120 6.90 -17.95 -1.54
N VAL A 121 7.45 -16.85 -1.01
CA VAL A 121 8.87 -16.79 -0.63
C VAL A 121 9.19 -17.84 0.44
N GLY A 122 8.33 -18.00 1.44
CA GLY A 122 8.49 -19.01 2.50
C GLY A 122 8.42 -20.45 2.00
N ASP A 123 7.64 -20.72 0.95
CA ASP A 123 7.56 -22.07 0.34
C ASP A 123 8.77 -22.39 -0.55
N VAL A 124 9.37 -21.39 -1.18
CA VAL A 124 10.40 -21.58 -2.22
C VAL A 124 11.83 -21.40 -1.68
N PHE A 125 12.02 -20.59 -0.63
CA PHE A 125 13.34 -20.28 -0.07
C PHE A 125 13.57 -20.86 1.33
N TRP A 126 14.85 -21.01 1.69
CA TRP A 126 15.28 -21.32 3.05
C TRP A 126 14.81 -20.24 4.04
N VAL A 127 14.32 -20.66 5.22
CA VAL A 127 13.75 -19.79 6.29
C VAL A 127 14.58 -18.54 6.61
N ALA A 128 15.92 -18.62 6.53
CA ALA A 128 16.80 -17.46 6.76
C ALA A 128 16.67 -16.35 5.70
N MET A 129 16.50 -16.69 4.42
CA MET A 129 16.28 -15.70 3.35
C MET A 129 14.93 -15.00 3.53
N PHE A 130 13.91 -15.76 3.92
CA PHE A 130 12.57 -15.24 4.23
C PHE A 130 12.64 -14.19 5.35
N ILE A 131 13.36 -14.46 6.44
CA ILE A 131 13.54 -13.53 7.57
C ILE A 131 14.25 -12.24 7.14
N ILE A 132 15.31 -12.33 6.33
CA ILE A 132 16.07 -11.16 5.86
C ILE A 132 15.20 -10.28 4.94
N LEU A 133 14.48 -10.88 3.99
CA LEU A 133 13.54 -10.15 3.11
C LEU A 133 12.44 -9.46 3.93
N PHE A 134 11.88 -10.14 4.93
CA PHE A 134 10.89 -9.58 5.83
C PHE A 134 11.43 -8.39 6.62
N GLY A 135 12.66 -8.47 7.12
CA GLY A 135 13.33 -7.41 7.87
C GLY A 135 13.59 -6.16 7.02
N ILE A 136 14.07 -6.33 5.78
CA ILE A 136 14.26 -5.22 4.84
C ILE A 136 12.92 -4.53 4.53
N PHE A 137 11.88 -5.33 4.32
CA PHE A 137 10.56 -4.82 3.97
C PHE A 137 9.88 -4.08 5.14
N ILE A 138 9.95 -4.60 6.36
CA ILE A 138 9.45 -3.89 7.56
C ILE A 138 10.22 -2.58 7.78
N SER A 139 11.54 -2.58 7.58
CA SER A 139 12.37 -1.38 7.77
C SER A 139 11.96 -0.26 6.80
N PHE A 140 11.70 -0.61 5.53
CA PHE A 140 11.17 0.31 4.54
C PHE A 140 9.77 0.84 4.92
N PHE A 141 8.88 -0.01 5.41
CA PHE A 141 7.57 0.40 5.92
C PHE A 141 7.68 1.38 7.10
N MET A 142 8.58 1.11 8.05
CA MET A 142 8.83 1.97 9.21
C MET A 142 9.36 3.35 8.82
N GLU A 143 10.09 3.46 7.72
CA GLU A 143 10.61 4.73 7.22
C GLU A 143 9.50 5.61 6.60
N ASN A 144 8.55 5.01 5.87
CA ASN A 144 7.40 5.73 5.33
C ASN A 144 6.46 6.28 6.43
N ILE A 145 6.31 5.56 7.55
CA ILE A 145 5.49 6.01 8.69
C ILE A 145 6.04 7.30 9.35
N LYS A 146 7.34 7.59 9.24
CA LYS A 146 7.94 8.83 9.80
C LYS A 146 7.44 10.09 9.08
N VAL A 147 7.03 9.98 7.81
CA VAL A 147 6.51 11.11 7.02
C VAL A 147 5.08 11.49 7.44
N GLU A 148 4.30 10.55 7.96
CA GLU A 148 2.91 10.77 8.39
C GLU A 148 2.81 11.50 9.74
N LYS A 149 3.85 11.42 10.59
CA LYS A 149 3.93 12.14 11.87
C LYS A 149 4.68 13.46 11.75
N GLN A 150 4.29 14.32 10.82
CA GLN A 150 4.59 15.74 10.97
C GLN A 150 3.39 16.42 11.64
N PRO A 151 3.39 16.56 12.99
CA PRO A 151 2.34 17.30 13.66
C PRO A 151 2.34 18.72 13.10
N GLY A 152 1.14 19.24 12.78
CA GLY A 152 0.89 20.66 12.53
C GLY A 152 1.16 21.51 13.78
N GLY A 153 2.39 21.49 14.28
CA GLY A 153 2.87 22.23 15.45
C GLY A 153 3.21 23.68 15.15
N ILE A 154 2.49 24.36 14.23
CA ILE A 154 2.73 25.77 13.94
C ILE A 154 1.48 26.57 13.55
N ILE A 155 0.26 26.27 14.03
CA ILE A 155 -0.82 27.29 13.87
C ILE A 155 -1.91 27.38 14.94
N SER A 156 -1.93 26.55 15.99
CA SER A 156 -2.74 26.89 17.16
C SER A 156 -1.90 27.75 18.09
N LYS A 157 -1.64 29.01 17.68
CA LYS A 157 -1.34 30.05 18.64
C LYS A 157 -2.55 30.15 19.56
N GLU A 158 -2.37 29.81 20.83
CA GLU A 158 -3.14 30.40 21.91
C GLU A 158 -3.27 31.90 21.61
N LYS A 159 -4.45 32.35 21.20
CA LYS A 159 -4.86 33.72 21.49
C LYS A 159 -5.27 33.68 22.96
N PRO A 160 -4.55 34.31 23.89
CA PRO A 160 -5.17 34.67 25.16
C PRO A 160 -6.34 35.59 24.80
N VAL A 161 -7.55 35.16 25.11
CA VAL A 161 -8.73 36.01 25.06
C VAL A 161 -8.46 37.12 26.07
N GLU A 162 -8.08 38.29 25.57
CA GLU A 162 -8.16 39.53 26.32
C GLU A 162 -9.60 39.67 26.81
N SER A 163 -9.79 39.38 28.10
CA SER A 163 -10.97 39.76 28.86
C SER A 163 -10.96 41.28 29.03
N GLY A 164 -11.44 41.98 28.01
CA GLY A 164 -11.84 43.37 28.12
C GLY A 164 -13.17 43.49 28.86
N ALA A 165 -13.11 44.17 30.01
CA ALA A 165 -14.20 44.94 30.63
C ALA A 165 -15.48 44.20 31.05
N LYS A 166 -15.62 43.99 32.36
CA LYS A 166 -16.45 44.83 33.24
C LYS A 166 -16.19 44.50 34.71
#